data_AF-A0A9D8NDI4-F1
#
_entry.id   AF-A0A9D8NDI4-F1
#
_cell.length_a   1.000
_cell.length_b   1.000
_cell.length_c   1.000
_cell.angle_alpha   90.00
_cell.angle_beta   90.00
_cell.angle_gamma   90.00
#
_symmetry.space_group_name_H-M   'P 1'
#
loop_
_entity.id
_entity.type
_entity.pdbx_description
1 polymer ?
#
loop_
_entity_poly.entity_id
_entity_poly.type
_entity_poly.pdbx_seq_one_letter_code
_entity_poly.pdbx_strand_id
1 'polypeptide(L)'
;MSHSWGSDVINMARWLNERGIAAIGLKYRTRVMGGAGGPRMGGGGQSLSATVTEFSKITKSNANPDTSESGVKNIDNAINDALRAMEIVREHASEWHINPDKIGYLGFSAGGGVGIGATVRADAQHRPAFMATIYGPSLIDVEVPQNAPKLFIATRGDHHNVAAGLVSLYLDWKRAGANAEMHLYDDGTGPFGPDDPGNTSGTWRESFYRWLTFNKF
;
A
#
# COMPACT_ATOMS: atom_id res chain seq x y z
N MET A 1 -14.20 -16.66 2.16
CA MET A 1 -12.86 -16.01 2.16
C MET A 1 -12.92 -14.88 1.13
N SER A 2 -12.38 -13.69 1.42
CA SER A 2 -12.36 -12.61 0.43
C SER A 2 -11.62 -13.09 -0.83
N HIS A 3 -12.10 -12.71 -2.01
CA HIS A 3 -11.47 -13.13 -3.27
C HIS A 3 -9.99 -12.72 -3.34
N SER A 4 -9.59 -11.62 -2.69
CA SER A 4 -8.22 -11.09 -2.68
C SER A 4 -7.17 -11.95 -1.95
N TRP A 5 -7.54 -12.71 -0.91
CA TRP A 5 -6.54 -13.51 -0.18
C TRP A 5 -6.00 -14.65 -1.04
N GLY A 6 -6.89 -15.29 -1.81
CA GLY A 6 -6.53 -16.35 -2.74
C GLY A 6 -5.85 -15.84 -4.00
N SER A 7 -6.36 -14.76 -4.62
CA SER A 7 -5.87 -14.29 -5.92
C SER A 7 -4.64 -13.39 -5.84
N ASP A 8 -4.53 -12.52 -4.85
CA ASP A 8 -3.51 -11.47 -4.84
C ASP A 8 -2.39 -11.83 -3.88
N VAL A 9 -2.73 -12.16 -2.63
CA VAL A 9 -1.73 -12.41 -1.57
C VAL A 9 -0.99 -13.73 -1.80
N ILE A 10 -1.72 -14.84 -1.99
CA ILE A 10 -1.08 -16.16 -2.16
C ILE A 10 -0.31 -16.24 -3.48
N ASN A 11 -0.85 -15.72 -4.58
CA ASN A 11 -0.15 -15.77 -5.87
C ASN A 11 1.09 -14.87 -5.88
N MET A 12 1.02 -13.67 -5.30
CA MET A 12 2.20 -12.82 -5.15
C MET A 12 3.25 -13.47 -4.26
N ALA A 13 2.83 -14.11 -3.15
CA ALA A 13 3.74 -14.82 -2.26
C ALA A 13 4.46 -15.96 -3.00
N ARG A 14 3.74 -16.80 -3.76
CA ARG A 14 4.36 -17.85 -4.58
C ARG A 14 5.37 -17.28 -5.58
N TRP A 15 4.99 -16.23 -6.29
CA TRP A 15 5.83 -15.58 -7.29
C TRP A 15 7.12 -14.99 -6.69
N LEU A 16 7.05 -14.42 -5.47
CA LEU A 16 8.21 -13.95 -4.72
C LEU A 16 9.08 -15.10 -4.20
N ASN A 17 8.45 -16.15 -3.67
CA ASN A 17 9.16 -17.34 -3.15
C ASN A 17 9.97 -18.04 -4.26
N GLU A 18 9.44 -18.14 -5.48
CA GLU A 18 10.16 -18.65 -6.66
C GLU A 18 11.44 -17.84 -6.99
N ARG A 19 11.55 -16.61 -6.47
CA ARG A 19 12.68 -15.69 -6.66
C ARG A 19 13.52 -15.56 -5.39
N GLY A 20 13.35 -16.46 -4.41
CA GLY A 20 14.13 -16.49 -3.17
C GLY A 20 13.74 -15.42 -2.15
N ILE A 21 12.56 -14.80 -2.28
CA ILE A 21 12.07 -13.78 -1.35
C ILE A 21 10.98 -14.42 -0.48
N ALA A 22 11.17 -14.40 0.84
CA ALA A 22 10.13 -14.84 1.78
C ALA A 22 8.95 -13.86 1.78
N ALA A 23 7.74 -14.37 1.61
CA ALA A 23 6.51 -13.58 1.66
C ALA A 23 5.60 -14.04 2.80
N ILE A 24 5.22 -13.10 3.69
CA ILE A 24 4.39 -13.34 4.87
C ILE A 24 3.09 -12.55 4.71
N GLY A 25 1.97 -13.25 4.59
CA GLY A 25 0.66 -12.61 4.42
C GLY A 25 0.08 -12.10 5.73
N LEU A 26 -0.37 -10.84 5.74
CA LEU A 26 -1.02 -10.22 6.91
C LEU A 26 -2.55 -10.21 6.77
N LYS A 27 -3.24 -10.87 7.71
CA LYS A 27 -4.68 -10.65 7.95
C LYS A 27 -4.85 -9.61 9.04
N TYR A 28 -5.04 -8.36 8.65
CA TYR A 28 -5.32 -7.27 9.58
C TYR A 28 -6.83 -7.10 9.81
N ARG A 29 -7.20 -6.41 10.89
CA ARG A 29 -8.61 -6.11 11.22
C ARG A 29 -9.25 -5.27 10.12
N THR A 30 -10.34 -5.77 9.57
CA THR A 30 -11.19 -5.04 8.62
C THR A 30 -12.48 -4.62 9.29
N ARG A 31 -13.16 -3.63 8.69
CA ARG A 31 -14.56 -3.34 9.04
C ARG A 31 -15.41 -4.60 8.93
N VAL A 32 -16.21 -4.88 9.96
CA VAL A 32 -17.26 -5.87 9.88
C VAL A 32 -18.38 -5.25 9.04
N MET A 33 -18.44 -5.59 7.76
CA MET A 33 -19.64 -5.35 6.97
C MET A 33 -20.74 -6.25 7.58
N GLY A 34 -21.70 -5.65 8.29
CA GLY A 34 -22.93 -6.35 8.66
C GLY A 34 -23.58 -6.95 7.40
N GLY A 35 -24.22 -8.11 7.54
CA GLY A 35 -24.69 -8.97 6.45
C GLY A 35 -25.41 -8.26 5.30
N ALA A 36 -25.42 -8.93 4.13
CA ALA A 36 -26.04 -8.48 2.88
C ALA A 36 -27.35 -7.69 3.13
N GLY A 37 -27.27 -6.37 3.06
CA GLY A 37 -28.35 -5.46 3.48
C GLY A 37 -27.89 -4.16 4.14
N GLY A 38 -26.62 -4.05 4.56
CA GLY A 38 -26.07 -2.76 5.00
C GLY A 38 -26.17 -1.69 3.88
N PRO A 39 -26.53 -0.43 4.22
CA PRO A 39 -26.75 0.60 3.21
C PRO A 39 -25.52 0.72 2.30
N ARG A 40 -25.76 0.66 0.99
CA ARG A 40 -24.76 1.06 -0.02
C ARG A 40 -24.21 2.42 0.40
N MET A 41 -22.88 2.56 0.39
CA MET A 41 -22.13 3.76 0.72
C MET A 41 -22.88 5.02 0.28
N GLY A 42 -23.60 5.62 1.24
CA GLY A 42 -24.27 6.89 1.15
C GLY A 42 -23.81 7.70 2.34
N GLY A 43 -22.51 8.02 2.36
CA GLY A 43 -21.96 8.96 3.33
C GLY A 43 -22.42 10.37 2.94
N GLY A 44 -23.30 10.98 3.72
CA GLY A 44 -23.82 12.33 3.53
C GLY A 44 -22.81 13.47 3.76
N GLY A 45 -21.54 13.25 3.46
CA GLY A 45 -20.53 14.29 3.27
C GLY A 45 -20.10 14.31 1.80
N GLN A 46 -19.57 15.42 1.29
CA GLN A 46 -18.94 15.39 -0.03
C GLN A 46 -17.81 14.36 0.01
N SER A 47 -18.03 13.20 -0.61
CA SER A 47 -16.98 12.21 -0.79
C SER A 47 -15.87 12.91 -1.56
N LEU A 48 -14.63 12.81 -1.06
CA LEU A 48 -13.46 13.30 -1.76
C LEU A 48 -13.54 12.84 -3.22
N SER A 49 -13.36 13.75 -4.16
CA SER A 49 -13.34 13.42 -5.58
C SER A 49 -12.28 14.28 -6.25
N ALA A 50 -11.21 13.62 -6.69
CA ALA A 50 -10.11 14.23 -7.42
C ALA A 50 -9.68 13.25 -8.52
N THR A 51 -9.51 13.75 -9.73
CA THR A 51 -8.80 13.03 -10.81
C THR A 51 -7.29 13.13 -10.60
N VAL A 52 -6.50 12.33 -11.32
CA VAL A 52 -5.03 12.37 -11.22
C VAL A 52 -4.46 13.77 -11.47
N THR A 53 -5.07 14.58 -12.35
CA THR A 53 -4.65 15.96 -12.63
C THR A 53 -4.95 16.93 -11.48
N GLU A 54 -5.77 16.52 -10.52
CA GLU A 54 -6.19 17.32 -9.38
C GLU A 54 -5.49 16.87 -8.09
N PHE A 55 -4.33 16.21 -8.19
CA PHE A 55 -3.52 15.74 -7.05
C PHE A 55 -3.23 16.85 -6.02
N SER A 56 -3.17 18.11 -6.43
CA SER A 56 -2.98 19.26 -5.54
C SER A 56 -4.16 19.53 -4.59
N LYS A 57 -5.34 18.95 -4.86
CA LYS A 57 -6.48 18.97 -3.93
C LYS A 57 -6.29 18.00 -2.76
N ILE A 58 -5.38 17.03 -2.89
CA ILE A 58 -5.07 16.08 -1.82
C ILE A 58 -4.18 16.78 -0.80
N THR A 59 -4.66 16.87 0.44
CA THR A 59 -3.89 17.46 1.55
C THR A 59 -3.10 16.38 2.27
N LYS A 60 -1.80 16.62 2.53
CA LYS A 60 -0.90 15.66 3.20
C LYS A 60 -0.99 14.24 2.65
N SER A 61 -1.19 14.11 1.33
CA SER A 61 -1.36 12.82 0.64
C SER A 61 -2.49 11.91 1.16
N ASN A 62 -3.39 12.42 2.00
CA ASN A 62 -4.51 11.67 2.56
C ASN A 62 -5.67 11.63 1.55
N ALA A 63 -5.90 10.45 0.97
CA ALA A 63 -6.96 10.21 0.02
C ALA A 63 -8.09 9.34 0.58
N ASN A 64 -8.24 9.30 1.92
CA ASN A 64 -9.28 8.52 2.57
C ASN A 64 -10.68 9.07 2.22
N PRO A 65 -11.55 8.27 1.59
CA PRO A 65 -12.93 8.71 1.31
C PRO A 65 -13.84 8.66 2.54
N ASP A 66 -13.42 8.01 3.64
CA ASP A 66 -14.21 7.88 4.87
C ASP A 66 -13.50 8.49 6.07
N THR A 67 -13.89 9.71 6.38
CA THR A 67 -13.38 10.49 7.52
C THR A 67 -14.24 10.35 8.78
N SER A 68 -15.20 9.41 8.81
CA SER A 68 -15.99 9.15 10.01
C SER A 68 -15.10 8.62 11.14
N GLU A 69 -15.46 8.91 12.40
CA GLU A 69 -14.72 8.41 13.58
C GLU A 69 -14.56 6.89 13.54
N SER A 70 -15.62 6.17 13.13
CA SER A 70 -15.56 4.73 12.95
C SER A 70 -14.56 4.32 11.87
N GLY A 71 -14.47 5.05 10.76
CA GLY A 71 -13.55 4.78 9.66
C GLY A 71 -12.11 4.95 10.08
N VAL A 72 -11.81 6.09 10.70
CA VAL A 72 -10.50 6.40 11.26
C VAL A 72 -10.07 5.34 12.28
N LYS A 73 -10.94 4.99 13.24
CA LYS A 73 -10.63 3.95 14.24
C LYS A 73 -10.34 2.58 13.63
N ASN A 74 -11.05 2.22 12.55
CA ASN A 74 -10.78 0.96 11.84
C ASN A 74 -9.44 0.99 11.13
N ILE A 75 -9.08 2.11 10.50
CA ILE A 75 -7.77 2.29 9.86
C ILE A 75 -6.65 2.22 10.91
N ASP A 76 -6.82 2.87 12.06
CA ASP A 76 -5.83 2.82 13.15
C ASP A 76 -5.61 1.40 13.68
N ASN A 77 -6.67 0.63 13.87
CA ASN A 77 -6.57 -0.77 14.26
C ASN A 77 -5.78 -1.59 13.23
N ALA A 78 -6.06 -1.42 11.94
CA ALA A 78 -5.36 -2.10 10.86
C ALA A 78 -3.87 -1.71 10.80
N ILE A 79 -3.55 -0.44 11.01
CA ILE A 79 -2.16 0.06 11.08
C ILE A 79 -1.42 -0.58 12.26
N ASN A 80 -2.05 -0.66 13.44
CA ASN A 80 -1.46 -1.30 14.61
C ASN A 80 -1.19 -2.80 14.38
N ASP A 81 -2.07 -3.49 13.65
CA ASP A 81 -1.83 -4.89 13.27
C ASP A 81 -0.62 -5.02 12.34
N ALA A 82 -0.46 -4.10 11.39
CA ALA A 82 0.70 -4.08 10.49
C ALA A 82 2.01 -3.76 11.23
N LEU A 83 2.00 -2.82 12.17
CA LEU A 83 3.15 -2.53 13.04
C LEU A 83 3.55 -3.77 13.85
N ARG A 84 2.59 -4.41 14.53
CA ARG A 84 2.87 -5.62 15.32
C ARG A 84 3.35 -6.78 14.44
N ALA A 85 2.82 -6.93 13.22
CA ALA A 85 3.30 -7.94 12.29
C ALA A 85 4.77 -7.72 11.91
N MET A 86 5.17 -6.47 11.64
CA MET A 86 6.56 -6.13 11.33
C MET A 86 7.51 -6.39 12.52
N GLU A 87 7.06 -6.23 13.76
CA GLU A 87 7.80 -6.62 14.95
C GLU A 87 7.96 -8.14 15.03
N ILE A 88 6.87 -8.90 14.90
CA ILE A 88 6.90 -10.38 14.94
C ILE A 88 7.84 -10.94 13.88
N VAL A 89 7.81 -10.41 12.65
CA VAL A 89 8.72 -10.87 11.59
C VAL A 89 10.18 -10.61 11.95
N ARG A 90 10.49 -9.49 12.62
CA ARG A 90 11.85 -9.20 13.10
C ARG A 90 12.25 -10.08 14.27
N GLU A 91 11.35 -10.29 15.23
CA GLU A 91 11.56 -11.16 16.40
C GLU A 91 11.93 -12.58 15.97
N HIS A 92 11.29 -13.09 14.90
CA HIS A 92 11.53 -14.42 14.36
C HIS A 92 12.47 -14.48 13.15
N ALA A 93 13.11 -13.35 12.77
CA ALA A 93 13.89 -13.28 11.53
C ALA A 93 15.01 -14.34 11.47
N SER A 94 15.71 -14.56 12.59
CA SER A 94 16.74 -15.60 12.67
C SER A 94 16.19 -17.02 12.52
N GLU A 95 15.03 -17.30 13.10
CA GLU A 95 14.37 -18.61 13.02
C GLU A 95 13.90 -18.90 11.59
N TRP A 96 13.39 -17.87 10.90
CA TRP A 96 12.85 -18.00 9.54
C TRP A 96 13.88 -17.76 8.45
N HIS A 97 15.17 -17.59 8.82
CA HIS A 97 16.27 -17.30 7.90
C HIS A 97 16.04 -16.04 7.04
N ILE A 98 15.43 -15.03 7.63
CA ILE A 98 15.15 -13.72 7.02
C ILE A 98 16.21 -12.72 7.48
N ASN A 99 16.72 -11.90 6.56
CA ASN A 99 17.59 -10.79 6.95
C ASN A 99 16.73 -9.65 7.55
N PRO A 100 16.91 -9.28 8.84
CA PRO A 100 16.08 -8.29 9.50
C PRO A 100 16.19 -6.88 8.88
N ASP A 101 17.30 -6.57 8.20
CA ASP A 101 17.54 -5.26 7.56
C ASP A 101 16.87 -5.14 6.18
N LYS A 102 16.27 -6.24 5.68
CA LYS A 102 15.66 -6.32 4.35
C LYS A 102 14.14 -6.54 4.38
N ILE A 103 13.52 -6.44 5.56
CA ILE A 103 12.08 -6.62 5.70
C ILE A 103 11.35 -5.37 5.21
N GLY A 104 10.66 -5.47 4.08
CA GLY A 104 9.80 -4.42 3.53
C GLY A 104 8.31 -4.75 3.60
N TYR A 105 7.49 -3.78 3.20
CA TYR A 105 6.03 -3.93 3.14
C TYR A 105 5.54 -3.80 1.70
N LEU A 106 4.72 -4.76 1.25
CA LEU A 106 4.01 -4.70 -0.02
C LEU A 106 2.50 -4.73 0.26
N GLY A 107 1.80 -3.66 -0.10
CA GLY A 107 0.37 -3.52 0.13
C GLY A 107 -0.42 -3.25 -1.15
N PHE A 108 -1.65 -3.76 -1.20
CA PHE A 108 -2.59 -3.59 -2.30
C PHE A 108 -3.83 -2.84 -1.80
N SER A 109 -4.33 -1.87 -2.56
CA SER A 109 -5.57 -1.15 -2.20
C SER A 109 -5.54 -0.59 -0.76
N ALA A 110 -6.58 -0.83 0.04
CA ALA A 110 -6.61 -0.53 1.46
C ALA A 110 -5.38 -1.06 2.24
N GLY A 111 -4.82 -2.22 1.86
CA GLY A 111 -3.60 -2.76 2.46
C GLY A 111 -2.36 -1.90 2.16
N GLY A 112 -2.32 -1.23 1.00
CA GLY A 112 -1.31 -0.21 0.71
C GLY A 112 -1.42 1.00 1.63
N GLY A 113 -2.64 1.49 1.85
CA GLY A 113 -2.91 2.56 2.82
C GLY A 113 -2.53 2.19 4.26
N VAL A 114 -2.82 0.96 4.68
CA VAL A 114 -2.38 0.42 5.98
C VAL A 114 -0.85 0.37 6.08
N GLY A 115 -0.17 -0.10 5.03
CA GLY A 115 1.29 -0.15 4.97
C GLY A 115 1.95 1.23 4.98
N ILE A 116 1.38 2.22 4.28
CA ILE A 116 1.82 3.62 4.36
C ILE A 116 1.69 4.11 5.81
N GLY A 117 0.54 3.90 6.42
CA GLY A 117 0.29 4.29 7.81
C GLY A 117 1.27 3.66 8.79
N ALA A 118 1.53 2.37 8.66
CA ALA A 118 2.53 1.68 9.47
C ALA A 118 3.94 2.23 9.22
N THR A 119 4.29 2.53 7.97
CA THR A 119 5.61 3.07 7.59
C THR A 119 5.88 4.44 8.21
N VAL A 120 4.91 5.35 8.17
CA VAL A 120 5.07 6.72 8.67
C VAL A 120 4.95 6.81 10.19
N ARG A 121 4.22 5.89 10.83
CA ARG A 121 4.07 5.82 12.30
C ARG A 121 5.14 5.00 13.00
N ALA A 122 5.84 4.12 12.29
CA ALA A 122 6.91 3.33 12.87
C ALA A 122 8.07 4.21 13.35
N ASP A 123 8.60 3.88 14.52
CA ASP A 123 9.91 4.39 14.94
C ASP A 123 11.02 3.94 13.98
N ALA A 124 12.21 4.52 14.13
CA ALA A 124 13.31 4.24 13.21
C ALA A 124 13.77 2.77 13.20
N GLN A 125 13.62 2.05 14.30
CA GLN A 125 14.06 0.65 14.43
C GLN A 125 13.06 -0.33 13.80
N HIS A 126 11.76 -0.02 13.88
CA HIS A 126 10.69 -0.89 13.38
C HIS A 126 10.18 -0.52 11.99
N ARG A 127 10.70 0.55 11.38
CA ARG A 127 10.33 0.99 10.02
C ARG A 127 10.74 -0.04 8.96
N PRO A 128 9.87 -0.39 8.00
CA PRO A 128 10.25 -1.31 6.93
C PRO A 128 11.41 -0.75 6.09
N ALA A 129 12.27 -1.63 5.57
CA ALA A 129 13.38 -1.26 4.70
C ALA A 129 12.92 -0.60 3.39
N PHE A 130 11.73 -0.99 2.91
CA PHE A 130 11.02 -0.37 1.81
C PHE A 130 9.51 -0.41 2.01
N MET A 131 8.79 0.52 1.37
CA MET A 131 7.35 0.49 1.23
C MET A 131 6.99 0.37 -0.26
N ALA A 132 6.16 -0.60 -0.61
CA ALA A 132 5.62 -0.77 -1.95
C ALA A 132 4.09 -0.76 -1.88
N THR A 133 3.46 0.18 -2.58
CA THR A 133 2.00 0.28 -2.64
C THR A 133 1.49 0.14 -4.06
N ILE A 134 0.54 -0.76 -4.21
CA ILE A 134 -0.09 -1.11 -5.48
C ILE A 134 -1.54 -0.62 -5.37
N TYR A 135 -1.86 0.46 -6.10
CA TYR A 135 -3.15 1.18 -6.10
C TYR A 135 -3.73 1.45 -4.68
N GLY A 136 -2.88 1.61 -3.68
CA GLY A 136 -3.27 1.88 -2.31
C GLY A 136 -2.81 3.27 -1.86
N PRO A 137 -3.66 4.30 -1.89
CA PRO A 137 -3.26 5.62 -1.45
C PRO A 137 -3.17 5.67 0.08
N SER A 138 -2.59 6.74 0.63
CA SER A 138 -2.63 6.92 2.09
C SER A 138 -4.08 7.13 2.54
N LEU A 139 -4.42 6.53 3.68
CA LEU A 139 -5.72 6.66 4.34
C LEU A 139 -5.65 7.56 5.59
N ILE A 140 -4.48 8.14 5.84
CA ILE A 140 -4.20 9.08 6.92
C ILE A 140 -3.34 10.22 6.38
N ASP A 141 -3.25 11.30 7.15
CA ASP A 141 -2.30 12.38 6.88
C ASP A 141 -0.87 11.83 6.93
N VAL A 142 -0.09 12.16 5.90
CA VAL A 142 1.30 11.75 5.76
C VAL A 142 2.21 12.88 6.18
N GLU A 143 3.09 12.56 7.13
CA GLU A 143 4.29 13.34 7.42
C GLU A 143 5.48 12.45 7.11
N VAL A 144 6.23 12.80 6.06
CA VAL A 144 7.33 11.94 5.59
C VAL A 144 8.45 11.97 6.63
N PRO A 145 8.86 10.81 7.19
CA PRO A 145 9.90 10.78 8.21
C PRO A 145 11.27 11.14 7.63
N GLN A 146 12.16 11.75 8.43
CA GLN A 146 13.50 12.18 7.98
C GLN A 146 14.35 11.05 7.34
N ASN A 147 14.17 9.81 7.81
CA ASN A 147 14.79 8.60 7.24
C ASN A 147 13.71 7.74 6.57
N ALA A 148 12.97 8.33 5.64
CA ALA A 148 11.93 7.64 4.91
C ALA A 148 12.51 6.49 4.07
N PRO A 149 11.89 5.30 4.11
CA PRO A 149 12.36 4.16 3.34
C PRO A 149 12.11 4.39 1.86
N LYS A 150 12.73 3.56 1.03
CA LYS A 150 12.49 3.61 -0.41
C LYS A 150 11.03 3.28 -0.70
N LEU A 151 10.40 4.07 -1.55
CA LEU A 151 8.99 3.94 -1.89
C LEU A 151 8.83 3.49 -3.34
N PHE A 152 8.06 2.43 -3.55
CA PHE A 152 7.61 1.97 -4.87
C PHE A 152 6.09 2.15 -4.98
N ILE A 153 5.63 2.77 -6.06
CA ILE A 153 4.21 3.01 -6.33
C ILE A 153 3.87 2.45 -7.71
N ALA A 154 2.77 1.71 -7.81
CA ALA A 154 2.16 1.36 -9.08
C ALA A 154 0.65 1.62 -9.05
N THR A 155 0.12 2.36 -10.02
CA THR A 155 -1.33 2.66 -10.13
C THR A 155 -1.71 3.01 -11.57
N ARG A 156 -3.02 3.12 -11.84
CA ARG A 156 -3.58 3.66 -13.08
C ARG A 156 -3.97 5.13 -12.92
N GLY A 157 -3.92 5.91 -14.00
CA GLY A 157 -4.24 7.33 -14.02
C GLY A 157 -5.73 7.66 -13.91
N ASP A 158 -6.60 6.74 -14.30
CA ASP A 158 -8.06 6.88 -14.23
C ASP A 158 -8.63 6.56 -12.83
N HIS A 159 -7.79 6.13 -11.88
CA HIS A 159 -8.20 5.72 -10.55
C HIS A 159 -8.41 6.90 -9.57
N HIS A 160 -9.16 7.94 -9.99
CA HIS A 160 -9.58 9.12 -9.19
C HIS A 160 -8.70 9.43 -7.95
N ASN A 161 -9.28 9.41 -6.74
CA ASN A 161 -8.60 9.76 -5.50
C ASN A 161 -7.36 8.90 -5.24
N VAL A 162 -7.36 7.65 -5.68
CA VAL A 162 -6.23 6.75 -5.52
C VAL A 162 -5.05 7.25 -6.35
N ALA A 163 -5.26 7.54 -7.63
CA ALA A 163 -4.23 8.07 -8.52
C ALA A 163 -3.74 9.44 -8.03
N ALA A 164 -4.68 10.35 -7.74
CA ALA A 164 -4.38 11.68 -7.22
C ALA A 164 -3.58 11.62 -5.91
N GLY A 165 -4.00 10.77 -4.96
CA GLY A 165 -3.35 10.57 -3.67
C GLY A 165 -1.96 9.96 -3.79
N LEU A 166 -1.77 9.02 -4.71
CA LEU A 166 -0.47 8.40 -4.97
C LEU A 166 0.51 9.35 -5.68
N VAL A 167 0.03 10.22 -6.59
CA VAL A 167 0.84 11.31 -7.15
C VAL A 167 1.25 12.29 -6.04
N SER A 168 0.31 12.69 -5.17
CA SER A 168 0.62 13.54 -4.01
C SER A 168 1.69 12.90 -3.12
N LEU A 169 1.53 11.60 -2.81
CA LEU A 169 2.47 10.86 -1.96
C LEU A 169 3.87 10.81 -2.56
N TYR A 170 3.97 10.52 -3.87
CA TYR A 170 5.24 10.53 -4.59
C TYR A 170 5.94 11.89 -4.46
N LEU A 171 5.19 12.98 -4.69
CA LEU A 171 5.73 14.34 -4.59
C LEU A 171 6.18 14.68 -3.17
N ASP A 172 5.41 14.31 -2.14
CA ASP A 172 5.79 14.53 -0.74
C ASP A 172 7.06 13.76 -0.37
N TRP A 173 7.20 12.50 -0.82
CA TRP A 173 8.43 11.72 -0.65
C TRP A 173 9.64 12.40 -1.30
N LYS A 174 9.48 12.90 -2.54
CA LYS A 174 10.54 13.62 -3.26
C LYS A 174 10.90 14.94 -2.59
N ARG A 175 9.94 15.72 -2.11
CA ARG A 175 10.17 16.98 -1.38
C ARG A 175 10.96 16.76 -0.09
N ALA A 176 10.75 15.62 0.57
CA ALA A 176 11.53 15.22 1.74
C ALA A 176 12.95 14.73 1.39
N GLY A 177 13.33 14.70 0.11
CA GLY A 177 14.63 14.19 -0.34
C GLY A 177 14.73 12.66 -0.36
N ALA A 178 13.61 11.95 -0.16
CA ALA A 178 13.59 10.49 -0.07
C ALA A 178 13.50 9.82 -1.46
N ASN A 179 13.91 8.55 -1.52
CA ASN A 179 13.84 7.77 -2.75
C ASN A 179 12.41 7.25 -2.97
N ALA A 180 11.79 7.70 -4.07
CA ALA A 180 10.53 7.17 -4.55
C ALA A 180 10.59 6.88 -6.05
N GLU A 181 9.99 5.77 -6.46
CA GLU A 181 9.74 5.37 -7.85
C GLU A 181 8.23 5.16 -8.04
N MET A 182 7.68 5.67 -9.15
CA MET A 182 6.27 5.59 -9.46
C MET A 182 6.05 5.13 -10.90
N HIS A 183 5.15 4.16 -11.05
CA HIS A 183 4.66 3.65 -12.32
C HIS A 183 3.18 4.04 -12.44
N LEU A 184 2.88 4.95 -13.36
CA LEU A 184 1.53 5.43 -13.63
C LEU A 184 1.10 4.96 -15.02
N TYR A 185 0.17 4.02 -15.07
CA TYR A 185 -0.31 3.40 -16.30
C TYR A 185 -1.58 4.09 -16.81
N ASP A 186 -1.73 4.19 -18.13
CA ASP A 186 -2.90 4.81 -18.79
C ASP A 186 -4.11 3.87 -18.87
N ASP A 187 -3.85 2.56 -18.94
CA ASP A 187 -4.81 1.61 -19.48
C ASP A 187 -5.79 0.98 -18.46
N GLY A 188 -7.06 1.39 -18.55
CA GLY A 188 -8.21 0.52 -18.35
C GLY A 188 -8.95 0.56 -17.00
N THR A 189 -10.26 0.29 -17.06
CA THR A 189 -11.16 0.13 -15.90
C THR A 189 -11.06 -1.28 -15.31
N GLY A 190 -10.74 -1.44 -14.02
CA GLY A 190 -10.80 -2.75 -13.34
C GLY A 190 -9.72 -2.97 -12.27
N PRO A 191 -9.71 -4.14 -11.59
CA PRO A 191 -8.71 -4.44 -10.57
C PRO A 191 -7.30 -4.54 -11.18
N PHE A 192 -6.32 -3.97 -10.49
CA PHE A 192 -4.89 -4.02 -10.83
C PHE A 192 -4.32 -5.38 -10.40
N GLY A 193 -4.82 -6.43 -11.05
CA GLY A 193 -4.43 -7.80 -10.78
C GLY A 193 -3.00 -8.07 -11.26
N PRO A 194 -2.30 -9.03 -10.63
CA PRO A 194 -0.99 -9.49 -11.08
C PRO A 194 -0.95 -9.97 -12.55
N ASP A 195 -2.06 -10.48 -13.06
CA ASP A 195 -2.16 -11.17 -14.34
C ASP A 195 -3.20 -10.51 -15.27
N ASP A 196 -2.91 -9.29 -15.72
CA ASP A 196 -3.67 -8.59 -16.78
C ASP A 196 -2.84 -8.54 -18.08
N PRO A 197 -2.67 -9.68 -18.78
CA PRO A 197 -1.73 -9.79 -19.91
C PRO A 197 -2.15 -8.96 -21.14
N GLY A 198 -3.38 -8.45 -21.18
CA GLY A 198 -3.85 -7.55 -22.23
C GLY A 198 -3.42 -6.10 -22.04
N ASN A 199 -2.71 -5.79 -20.95
CA ASN A 199 -2.55 -4.43 -20.47
C ASN A 199 -1.11 -4.15 -19.99
N THR A 200 -0.61 -2.94 -20.23
CA THR A 200 0.76 -2.54 -19.83
C THR A 200 0.93 -2.57 -18.32
N SER A 201 -0.15 -2.28 -17.57
CA SER A 201 -0.16 -2.41 -16.12
C SER A 201 0.12 -3.83 -15.61
N GLY A 202 -0.07 -4.88 -16.41
CA GLY A 202 0.28 -6.26 -16.04
C GLY A 202 1.77 -6.50 -15.77
N THR A 203 2.64 -5.56 -16.16
CA THR A 203 4.11 -5.65 -16.00
C THR A 203 4.64 -5.05 -14.70
N TRP A 204 3.76 -4.58 -13.82
CA TRP A 204 4.17 -3.91 -12.58
C TRP A 204 5.00 -4.80 -11.66
N ARG A 205 4.71 -6.12 -11.62
CA ARG A 205 5.43 -7.07 -10.76
C ARG A 205 6.89 -7.20 -11.17
N GLU A 206 7.14 -7.29 -12.47
CA GLU A 206 8.48 -7.34 -13.06
C GLU A 206 9.24 -6.06 -12.76
N SER A 207 8.58 -4.90 -12.88
CA SER A 207 9.15 -3.60 -12.50
C SER A 207 9.50 -3.55 -11.00
N PHE A 208 8.59 -4.02 -10.13
CA PHE A 208 8.83 -4.12 -8.70
C PHE A 208 10.01 -5.04 -8.36
N TYR A 209 10.12 -6.20 -8.98
CA TYR A 209 11.25 -7.11 -8.74
C TYR A 209 12.59 -6.57 -9.25
N ARG A 210 12.59 -5.90 -10.41
CA ARG A 210 13.78 -5.18 -10.90
C ARG A 210 14.20 -4.10 -9.92
N TRP A 211 13.22 -3.36 -9.38
CA TRP A 211 13.46 -2.34 -8.36
C TRP A 211 14.03 -2.93 -7.06
N LEU A 212 13.47 -4.04 -6.55
CA LEU A 212 14.02 -4.73 -5.38
C LEU A 212 15.48 -5.13 -5.60
N THR A 213 15.77 -5.76 -6.74
CA THR A 213 17.11 -6.23 -7.11
C THR A 213 18.11 -5.08 -7.23
N PHE A 214 17.72 -3.99 -7.91
CA PHE A 214 18.55 -2.79 -8.06
C PHE A 214 18.89 -2.16 -6.69
N ASN A 215 17.92 -2.14 -5.79
CA ASN A 215 18.09 -1.59 -4.45
C ASN A 215 18.70 -2.58 -3.44
N LYS A 216 19.02 -3.80 -3.89
CA LYS A 216 19.62 -4.88 -3.09
C LYS A 216 18.78 -5.30 -1.89
N PHE A 217 17.45 -5.26 -2.00
CA PHE A 217 16.57 -5.89 -1.03
C PHE A 217 16.60 -7.41 -1.15
#